data_AF-A0A2D6RDI0-F1
#
_entry.id   AF-A0A2D6RDI0-F1
#
_cell.length_a   1.000
_cell.length_b   1.000
_cell.length_c   1.000
_cell.angle_alpha   90.00
_cell.angle_beta   90.00
_cell.angle_gamma   90.00
#
_symmetry.space_group_name_H-M   'P 1'
#
loop_
_entity.id
_entity.type
_entity.pdbx_description
1 polymer ?
#
loop_
_entity_poly.entity_id
_entity_poly.type
_entity_poly.pdbx_seq_one_letter_code
_entity_poly.pdbx_strand_id
1 'polypeptide(L)'
;MKNLHHILFSLILLLVAVIIFIADDFRDVIFQNTQIDTVGHCIGFFILTWLLSSLGKLPTTALVFALITYAALSEIGQYYLGFRNGEFKDFIADVIGILLFVVLKWGWLIYGKKTTNG
;
A
#
# COMPACT_ATOMS: atom_id res chain seq x y z
N MET A 1 -28.90 -6.53 -3.47
CA MET A 1 -28.13 -5.28 -3.23
C MET A 1 -26.73 -5.55 -2.64
N LYS A 2 -26.03 -6.63 -3.05
CA LYS A 2 -24.69 -6.96 -2.50
C LYS A 2 -23.58 -6.03 -3.02
N ASN A 3 -23.77 -5.44 -4.20
CA ASN A 3 -22.75 -4.61 -4.85
C ASN A 3 -22.67 -3.17 -4.29
N LEU A 4 -23.72 -2.68 -3.61
CA LEU A 4 -23.77 -1.30 -3.13
C LEU A 4 -22.72 -1.04 -2.04
N HIS A 5 -22.56 -1.98 -1.10
CA HIS A 5 -21.55 -1.86 -0.04
C HIS A 5 -20.12 -2.08 -0.55
N HIS A 6 -19.94 -2.92 -1.58
CA HIS A 6 -18.64 -3.11 -2.25
C HIS A 6 -18.21 -1.85 -3.00
N ILE A 7 -19.15 -1.19 -3.69
CA ILE A 7 -18.93 0.10 -4.35
C ILE A 7 -18.72 1.19 -3.30
N LEU A 8 -19.48 1.22 -2.20
CA LEU A 8 -19.31 2.22 -1.15
C LEU A 8 -17.95 2.15 -0.45
N PHE A 9 -17.43 0.95 -0.18
CA PHE A 9 -16.13 0.80 0.47
C PHE A 9 -14.97 1.20 -0.45
N SER A 10 -15.00 0.76 -1.72
CA SER A 10 -14.00 1.21 -2.70
C SER A 10 -14.14 2.70 -3.00
N LEU A 11 -15.36 3.24 -2.98
CA LEU A 11 -15.63 4.67 -3.09
C LEU A 11 -15.07 5.42 -1.87
N ILE A 12 -15.25 4.94 -0.64
CA ILE A 12 -14.67 5.55 0.57
C ILE A 12 -13.14 5.56 0.48
N LEU A 13 -12.54 4.48 0.02
CA LEU A 13 -11.08 4.37 -0.11
C LEU A 13 -10.54 5.30 -1.20
N LEU A 14 -11.24 5.39 -2.33
CA LEU A 14 -11.00 6.39 -3.37
C LEU A 14 -11.20 7.81 -2.83
N LEU A 15 -12.22 8.04 -2.01
CA LEU A 15 -12.58 9.35 -1.47
C LEU A 15 -11.58 9.81 -0.41
N VAL A 16 -11.03 8.90 0.39
CA VAL A 16 -9.89 9.16 1.28
C VAL A 16 -8.64 9.48 0.45
N ALA A 17 -8.36 8.73 -0.61
CA ALA A 17 -7.24 9.02 -1.52
C ALA A 17 -7.39 10.39 -2.21
N VAL A 18 -8.60 10.75 -2.63
CA VAL A 18 -8.94 12.03 -3.25
C VAL A 18 -8.87 13.18 -2.23
N ILE A 19 -9.35 12.98 -1.00
CA ILE A 19 -9.23 13.98 0.08
C ILE A 19 -7.76 14.25 0.39
N ILE A 20 -6.92 13.22 0.47
CA ILE A 20 -5.46 13.38 0.66
C ILE A 20 -4.83 14.12 -0.53
N PHE A 21 -5.39 13.98 -1.75
CA PHE A 21 -4.87 14.62 -2.95
C PHE A 21 -5.36 16.07 -3.15
N ILE A 22 -6.55 16.42 -2.64
CA ILE A 22 -7.22 17.73 -2.82
C ILE A 22 -7.04 18.66 -1.62
N ALA A 23 -6.93 18.13 -0.40
CA ALA A 23 -6.83 18.97 0.80
C ALA A 23 -5.40 19.49 0.97
N ASP A 24 -5.14 20.67 0.42
CA ASP A 24 -3.84 21.36 0.51
C ASP A 24 -3.37 21.58 1.96
N ASP A 25 -4.27 21.78 2.93
CA ASP A 25 -3.92 21.93 4.35
C ASP A 25 -3.41 20.62 5.00
N PHE A 26 -3.97 19.46 4.62
CA PHE A 26 -3.46 18.15 5.07
C PHE A 26 -2.17 17.81 4.35
N ARG A 27 -2.07 18.24 3.09
CA ARG A 27 -0.84 18.19 2.33
C ARG A 27 0.24 18.98 3.04
N ASP A 28 0.02 20.22 3.45
CA ASP A 28 1.08 20.98 4.11
C ASP A 28 1.52 20.37 5.45
N VAL A 29 0.61 19.81 6.26
CA VAL A 29 0.98 19.13 7.51
C VAL A 29 1.77 17.83 7.28
N ILE A 30 1.44 17.06 6.22
CA ILE A 30 2.13 15.82 5.88
C ILE A 30 3.42 16.12 5.10
N PHE A 31 3.35 16.94 4.06
CA PHE A 31 4.44 17.23 3.13
C PHE A 31 5.46 18.26 3.66
N GLN A 32 5.16 19.06 4.71
CA GLN A 32 6.20 19.86 5.38
C GLN A 32 7.25 18.98 6.09
N ASN A 33 6.91 17.73 6.43
CA ASN A 33 7.80 16.82 7.16
C ASN A 33 8.09 15.49 6.44
N THR A 34 7.36 15.19 5.37
CA THR A 34 7.48 13.95 4.59
C THR A 34 7.82 14.32 3.16
N GLN A 35 8.99 13.91 2.68
CA GLN A 35 9.40 14.13 1.29
C GLN A 35 8.39 13.44 0.35
N ILE A 36 8.07 14.08 -0.78
CA ILE A 36 7.16 13.54 -1.82
C ILE A 36 7.56 12.12 -2.25
N ASP A 37 8.86 11.82 -2.16
CA ASP A 37 9.44 10.52 -2.47
C ASP A 37 8.90 9.37 -1.60
N THR A 38 8.81 9.58 -0.29
CA THR A 38 8.32 8.59 0.68
C THR A 38 6.86 8.22 0.41
N VAL A 39 6.05 9.19 -0.03
CA VAL A 39 4.65 8.94 -0.43
C VAL A 39 4.60 8.11 -1.72
N GLY A 40 5.49 8.40 -2.67
CA GLY A 40 5.64 7.62 -3.90
C GLY A 40 6.03 6.17 -3.63
N HIS A 41 6.95 5.95 -2.70
CA HIS A 41 7.37 4.63 -2.20
C HIS A 41 6.19 3.81 -1.66
N CYS A 42 5.41 4.41 -0.74
CA CYS A 42 4.21 3.77 -0.19
C CYS A 42 3.18 3.38 -1.27
N ILE A 43 2.83 4.32 -2.16
CA ILE A 43 1.84 4.07 -3.23
C ILE A 43 2.37 3.06 -4.25
N GLY A 44 3.65 3.15 -4.61
CA GLY A 44 4.31 2.26 -5.55
C GLY A 44 4.29 0.81 -5.06
N PHE A 45 4.71 0.57 -3.82
CA PHE A 45 4.68 -0.76 -3.23
C PHE A 45 3.26 -1.27 -2.98
N PHE A 46 2.29 -0.39 -2.68
CA PHE A 46 0.88 -0.78 -2.62
C PHE A 46 0.38 -1.32 -3.96
N ILE A 47 0.59 -0.58 -5.06
CA ILE A 47 0.17 -0.99 -6.40
C ILE A 47 0.93 -2.25 -6.85
N LEU A 48 2.23 -2.32 -6.57
CA LEU A 48 3.05 -3.49 -6.87
C LEU A 48 2.53 -4.74 -6.14
N THR A 49 2.24 -4.62 -4.84
CA THR A 49 1.67 -5.71 -4.05
C THR A 49 0.33 -6.16 -4.61
N TRP A 50 -0.53 -5.21 -5.00
CA TRP A 50 -1.81 -5.52 -5.62
C TRP A 50 -1.64 -6.26 -6.96
N LEU A 51 -0.76 -5.76 -7.82
CA LEU A 51 -0.49 -6.34 -9.13
C LEU A 51 0.04 -7.76 -9.01
N LEU A 52 1.08 -7.98 -8.19
CA LEU A 52 1.63 -9.32 -7.95
C LEU A 52 0.62 -10.24 -7.27
N SER A 53 -0.19 -9.75 -6.35
CA SER A 53 -1.25 -10.55 -5.73
C SER A 53 -2.39 -10.88 -6.70
N SER A 54 -2.61 -10.08 -7.76
CA SER A 54 -3.66 -10.29 -8.75
C SER A 54 -3.19 -11.19 -9.89
N LEU A 55 -1.91 -11.10 -10.27
CA LEU A 55 -1.32 -11.87 -11.37
C LEU A 55 -0.70 -13.20 -10.88
N GLY A 56 -0.14 -13.22 -9.67
CA GLY A 56 0.53 -14.37 -9.10
C GLY A 56 -0.43 -15.28 -8.33
N LYS A 57 -0.32 -16.59 -8.54
CA LYS A 57 -0.97 -17.63 -7.72
C LYS A 57 -0.23 -17.89 -6.40
N LEU A 58 0.58 -16.94 -5.93
CA LEU A 58 1.42 -17.11 -4.75
C LEU A 58 0.60 -16.97 -3.46
N PRO A 59 0.92 -17.73 -2.40
CA PRO A 59 0.31 -17.52 -1.10
C PRO A 59 0.66 -16.13 -0.60
N THR A 60 -0.31 -15.45 0.01
CA THR A 60 -0.20 -14.02 0.39
C THR A 60 0.94 -13.79 1.38
N THR A 61 1.20 -14.76 2.25
CA THR A 61 2.33 -14.72 3.20
C THR A 61 3.68 -14.71 2.50
N ALA A 62 3.91 -15.60 1.53
CA ALA A 62 5.16 -15.64 0.78
C ALA A 62 5.36 -14.36 -0.05
N LEU A 63 4.29 -13.82 -0.64
CA LEU A 63 4.34 -12.56 -1.38
C LEU A 63 4.78 -11.39 -0.48
N VAL A 64 4.23 -11.29 0.73
CA VAL A 64 4.57 -10.24 1.69
C VAL A 64 6.03 -10.35 2.13
N PHE A 65 6.50 -11.54 2.49
CA PHE A 65 7.92 -11.74 2.84
C PHE A 65 8.85 -11.40 1.69
N ALA A 66 8.51 -11.80 0.47
CA ALA A 66 9.29 -11.47 -0.72
C ALA A 66 9.35 -9.95 -0.96
N LEU A 67 8.23 -9.25 -0.83
CA LEU A 67 8.16 -7.80 -1.06
C LEU A 67 8.86 -6.99 0.04
N ILE A 68 8.77 -7.39 1.31
CA ILE A 68 9.53 -6.75 2.40
C ILE A 68 11.03 -6.96 2.19
N THR A 69 11.44 -8.16 1.78
CA THR A 69 12.85 -8.43 1.47
C THR A 69 13.31 -7.60 0.27
N TYR A 70 12.47 -7.49 -0.75
CA TYR A 70 12.74 -6.66 -1.92
C TYR A 70 12.87 -5.18 -1.56
N ALA A 71 11.98 -4.63 -0.70
CA ALA A 71 12.06 -3.25 -0.20
C ALA A 71 13.37 -2.99 0.58
N ALA A 72 13.78 -3.93 1.44
CA ALA A 72 15.05 -3.81 2.16
C ALA A 72 16.25 -3.82 1.20
N LEU A 73 16.21 -4.67 0.17
CA LEU A 73 17.26 -4.75 -0.84
C LEU A 73 17.30 -3.53 -1.76
N SER A 74 16.16 -2.93 -2.11
CA SER A 74 16.13 -1.70 -2.91
C SER A 74 16.77 -0.53 -2.17
N GLU A 75 16.52 -0.41 -0.86
CA GLU A 75 17.14 0.62 0.00
C GLU A 75 18.64 0.42 0.15
N ILE A 76 19.09 -0.82 0.37
CA ILE A 76 20.53 -1.14 0.39
C ILE A 76 21.15 -0.82 -0.97
N GLY A 77 20.47 -1.17 -2.07
CA GLY A 77 20.92 -0.85 -3.43
C GLY A 77 21.04 0.66 -3.65
N GLN A 78 20.04 1.43 -3.24
CA GLN A 78 20.04 2.90 -3.35
C GLN A 78 21.15 3.53 -2.49
N TYR A 79 21.39 3.01 -1.29
CA TYR A 79 22.49 3.43 -0.42
C TYR A 79 23.86 3.22 -1.09
N TYR A 80 24.10 2.04 -1.67
CA TYR A 80 25.37 1.72 -2.33
C TYR A 80 25.58 2.46 -3.65
N LEU A 81 24.50 2.75 -4.39
CA LEU A 81 24.57 3.47 -5.66
C LEU A 81 24.76 4.98 -5.48
N GLY A 82 24.63 5.51 -4.27
CA GLY A 82 24.91 6.92 -3.95
C GLY A 82 23.93 7.93 -4.57
N PHE A 83 22.82 7.46 -5.17
CA PHE A 83 21.77 8.32 -5.71
C PHE A 83 20.96 9.01 -4.60
N ARG A 84 20.98 8.47 -3.38
CA ARG A 84 20.24 8.98 -2.22
C ARG A 84 20.86 8.47 -0.91
N ASN A 85 20.71 9.20 0.20
CA ASN A 85 20.91 8.61 1.52
C ASN A 85 19.75 7.63 1.72
N GLY A 86 20.02 6.33 1.87
CA GLY A 86 18.97 5.35 2.18
C GLY A 86 18.22 5.79 3.44
N GLU A 87 17.04 6.39 3.26
CA GLU A 87 16.26 6.90 4.36
C GLU A 87 15.42 5.75 4.89
N PHE A 88 15.66 5.35 6.14
CA PHE A 88 14.85 4.34 6.81
C PHE A 88 13.34 4.63 6.77
N LYS A 89 12.97 5.91 6.54
CA LYS A 89 11.60 6.35 6.31
C LYS A 89 10.99 5.76 5.03
N ASP A 90 11.75 5.62 3.95
CA ASP A 90 11.28 5.10 2.67
C ASP A 90 11.06 3.58 2.76
N PHE A 91 11.94 2.86 3.46
CA PHE A 91 11.70 1.46 3.83
C PHE A 91 10.39 1.27 4.62
N ILE A 92 10.15 2.11 5.63
CA ILE A 92 8.91 2.06 6.43
C ILE A 92 7.70 2.32 5.53
N ALA A 93 7.80 3.29 4.63
CA ALA A 93 6.74 3.62 3.70
C ALA A 93 6.39 2.45 2.76
N ASP A 94 7.40 1.75 2.25
CA ASP A 94 7.22 0.53 1.44
C ASP A 94 6.48 -0.57 2.22
N VAL A 95 6.89 -0.81 3.47
CA VAL A 95 6.25 -1.80 4.35
C VAL A 95 4.80 -1.42 4.66
N ILE A 96 4.52 -0.13 4.92
CA ILE A 96 3.16 0.36 5.14
C ILE A 96 2.30 0.11 3.88
N GLY A 97 2.82 0.39 2.69
CA GLY A 97 2.12 0.13 1.43
C GLY A 97 1.75 -1.34 1.25
N ILE A 98 2.68 -2.26 1.52
CA ILE A 98 2.44 -3.71 1.46
C ILE A 98 1.37 -4.13 2.48
N LEU A 99 1.50 -3.69 3.74
CA LEU A 99 0.58 -4.06 4.82
C LEU A 99 -0.83 -3.52 4.57
N LEU A 100 -0.96 -2.30 4.05
CA LEU A 100 -2.24 -1.69 3.71
C LEU A 100 -3.01 -2.58 2.72
N PHE A 101 -2.33 -3.08 1.69
CA PHE A 101 -2.95 -4.03 0.75
C PHE A 101 -3.38 -5.34 1.43
N VAL A 102 -2.54 -5.91 2.30
CA VAL A 102 -2.85 -7.17 3.01
C VAL A 102 -4.07 -7.02 3.90
N VAL A 103 -4.15 -5.93 4.67
CA VAL A 103 -5.30 -5.62 5.53
C VAL A 103 -6.57 -5.50 4.70
N LEU A 104 -6.51 -4.81 3.55
CA LEU A 104 -7.65 -4.69 2.64
C LEU A 104 -8.08 -6.04 2.07
N LYS A 105 -7.12 -6.86 1.62
CA LYS A 105 -7.39 -8.22 1.11
C LYS A 105 -7.98 -9.13 2.19
N TRP A 106 -7.49 -9.04 3.42
CA TRP A 106 -7.98 -9.82 4.54
C TRP A 106 -9.40 -9.41 4.95
N GLY A 107 -9.67 -8.10 4.99
CA GLY A 107 -11.03 -7.56 5.16
C GLY A 107 -11.98 -8.10 4.09
N TRP A 108 -11.56 -8.08 2.81
CA TRP A 108 -12.36 -8.65 1.73
C TRP A 108 -12.68 -10.14 1.93
N LEU A 109 -11.71 -10.95 2.34
CA LEU A 109 -11.90 -12.38 2.59
C LEU A 109 -12.85 -12.68 3.77
N ILE A 110 -12.70 -11.96 4.89
CA ILE A 110 -13.55 -12.16 6.07
C ILE A 110 -15.01 -11.79 5.77
N TYR A 111 -15.23 -10.66 5.12
CA TYR A 111 -16.57 -10.19 4.80
C TYR A 111 -17.22 -10.99 3.66
N GLY A 112 -16.43 -11.47 2.69
CA GLY A 112 -16.91 -12.35 1.62
C GLY A 112 -17.41 -13.71 2.12
N LYS A 113 -16.71 -14.32 3.08
CA LYS A 113 -17.05 -15.65 3.63
C LYS A 113 -18.38 -15.69 4.37
N LYS A 114 -18.86 -14.55 4.88
CA LYS A 114 -20.14 -14.44 5.60
C LYS A 114 -21.38 -14.56 4.70
N THR A 115 -21.20 -14.50 3.37
CA THR A 115 -22.31 -14.44 2.41
C THR A 115 -22.67 -15.81 1.79
N THR A 116 -21.89 -16.86 2.06
CA THR A 116 -22.08 -18.21 1.47
C THR A 116 -22.63 -19.26 2.44
N ASN A 117 -22.87 -18.93 3.71
CA ASN A 117 -23.46 -19.82 4.71
C ASN A 117 -24.87 -19.38 5.13
N GLY A 118 -25.67 -18.92 4.18
CA GLY A 118 -27.10 -18.64 4.36
C GLY A 118 -27.93 -19.58 3.51
#